data_AF-A0A162JFE2-F1
#
_entry.id   AF-A0A162JFE2-F1
#
_cell.length_a   1.000
_cell.length_b   1.000
_cell.length_c   1.000
_cell.angle_alpha   90.00
_cell.angle_beta   90.00
_cell.angle_gamma   90.00
#
_symmetry.space_group_name_H-M   'P 1'
#
loop_
_entity.id
_entity.type
_entity.pdbx_description
1 polymer ?
#
loop_
_entity_poly.entity_id
_entity_poly.type
_entity_poly.pdbx_seq_one_letter_code
_entity_poly.pdbx_strand_id
1 'polypeptide(L)'
;MSRERWLLWLALALPALWIGWQWISTPATYGFGHAVKDSGDWAAWLLLATLAVTPLRLAFRKSTWTLWLMKRRRDLGVASFAYAAIHTAIYLVNKADLGAILEEAAGFDLLTGWLALILFLPLAITSNDRSVRAMKGGWKRLHMLVHPAAVLVFVHWALTAFDPITAYIHIGILAAIEIARFALKR
;
A
#
# COMPACT_ATOMS: atom_id res chain seq x y z
N MET A 1 -8.06 -20.87 8.09
CA MET A 1 -7.40 -19.61 8.56
C MET A 1 -7.49 -19.54 10.07
N SER A 2 -6.45 -19.10 10.79
CA SER A 2 -6.52 -18.97 12.26
C SER A 2 -7.43 -17.80 12.69
N ARG A 3 -8.03 -17.88 13.88
CA ARG A 3 -8.92 -16.84 14.45
C ARG A 3 -8.30 -15.44 14.39
N GLU A 4 -7.04 -15.31 14.80
CA GLU A 4 -6.29 -14.04 14.75
C GLU A 4 -6.17 -13.46 13.34
N ARG A 5 -6.06 -14.32 12.31
CA ARG A 5 -5.98 -13.84 10.92
C ARG A 5 -7.30 -13.21 10.49
N TRP A 6 -8.42 -13.81 10.87
CA TRP A 6 -9.75 -13.26 10.60
C TRP A 6 -9.94 -11.91 11.29
N LEU A 7 -9.59 -11.82 12.58
CA LEU A 7 -9.66 -10.56 13.32
C LEU A 7 -8.82 -9.46 12.68
N LEU A 8 -7.60 -9.80 12.22
CA LEU A 8 -6.77 -8.86 11.47
C LEU A 8 -7.45 -8.39 10.18
N TRP A 9 -8.00 -9.30 9.37
CA TRP A 9 -8.66 -8.93 8.12
C TRP A 9 -9.93 -8.12 8.34
N LEU A 10 -10.69 -8.40 9.40
CA LEU A 10 -11.81 -7.56 9.81
C LEU A 10 -11.35 -6.15 10.16
N ALA A 11 -10.30 -6.02 10.97
CA ALA A 11 -9.72 -4.72 11.31
C ALA A 11 -9.21 -3.97 10.06
N LEU A 12 -8.52 -4.66 9.15
CA LEU A 12 -8.03 -4.09 7.90
C LEU A 12 -9.14 -3.70 6.92
N ALA A 13 -10.33 -4.31 7.02
CA ALA A 13 -11.48 -3.98 6.20
C ALA A 13 -12.29 -2.79 6.74
N LEU A 14 -12.18 -2.46 8.03
CA LEU A 14 -12.96 -1.38 8.66
C LEU A 14 -12.85 -0.04 7.91
N PRO A 15 -11.66 0.43 7.47
CA PRO A 15 -11.58 1.67 6.72
C PRO A 15 -12.28 1.62 5.36
N ALA A 16 -12.16 0.52 4.61
CA ALA A 16 -12.88 0.34 3.36
C ALA A 16 -14.41 0.34 3.57
N LEU A 17 -14.88 -0.29 4.66
CA LEU A 17 -16.30 -0.24 5.04
C LEU A 17 -16.74 1.17 5.39
N TRP A 18 -15.89 1.93 6.09
CA TRP A 18 -16.15 3.34 6.41
C TRP A 18 -16.23 4.22 5.16
N ILE A 19 -15.26 4.10 4.26
CA ILE A 19 -15.23 4.80 2.96
C ILE A 19 -16.51 4.48 2.17
N GLY A 20 -16.88 3.19 2.06
CA GLY A 20 -18.08 2.75 1.36
C GLY A 20 -19.37 3.26 2.01
N TRP A 21 -19.45 3.28 3.35
CA TRP A 21 -20.58 3.84 4.07
C TRP A 21 -20.74 5.34 3.82
N GLN A 22 -19.65 6.11 3.90
CA GLN A 22 -19.67 7.56 3.65
C GLN A 22 -20.01 7.90 2.21
N TRP A 23 -19.50 7.11 1.25
CA TRP A 23 -19.82 7.24 -0.17
C TRP A 23 -21.33 7.15 -0.42
N ILE A 24 -22.01 6.20 0.22
CA ILE A 24 -23.44 5.95 0.03
C ILE A 24 -24.29 6.91 0.87
N SER A 25 -23.90 7.15 2.12
CA SER A 25 -24.73 7.87 3.10
C SER A 25 -24.60 9.38 3.03
N THR A 26 -23.44 9.88 2.58
CA THR A 26 -23.15 11.32 2.51
C THR A 26 -22.50 11.71 1.17
N PRO A 27 -23.12 11.36 0.01
CA PRO A 27 -22.50 11.58 -1.29
C PRO A 27 -22.21 13.05 -1.59
N ALA A 28 -23.01 13.97 -1.05
CA ALA A 28 -22.85 15.41 -1.27
C ALA A 28 -21.61 16.00 -0.58
N THR A 29 -21.17 15.44 0.56
CA THR A 29 -20.05 15.97 1.34
C THR A 29 -18.78 15.13 1.19
N TYR A 30 -18.91 13.81 1.12
CA TYR A 30 -17.77 12.90 0.97
C TYR A 30 -17.31 12.85 -0.49
N GLY A 31 -18.21 12.42 -1.39
CA GLY A 31 -17.99 12.45 -2.84
C GLY A 31 -16.71 11.77 -3.33
N PHE A 32 -16.36 12.05 -4.58
CA PHE A 32 -15.19 11.48 -5.26
C PHE A 32 -13.86 11.83 -4.60
N GLY A 33 -13.64 13.12 -4.30
CA GLY A 33 -12.35 13.61 -3.80
C GLY A 33 -11.91 12.96 -2.49
N HIS A 34 -12.81 12.85 -1.50
CA HIS A 34 -12.47 12.21 -0.22
C HIS A 34 -12.26 10.71 -0.38
N ALA A 35 -13.07 10.03 -1.19
CA ALA A 35 -12.94 8.59 -1.37
C ALA A 35 -11.62 8.19 -2.04
N VAL A 36 -11.20 8.92 -3.09
CA VAL A 36 -9.89 8.71 -3.74
C VAL A 36 -8.76 8.99 -2.77
N LYS A 37 -8.85 10.10 -2.02
CA LYS A 37 -7.83 10.48 -1.04
C LYS A 37 -7.69 9.43 0.06
N ASP A 38 -8.78 9.09 0.75
CA ASP A 38 -8.75 8.18 1.88
C ASP A 38 -8.31 6.78 1.47
N SER A 39 -8.80 6.26 0.34
CA SER A 39 -8.36 4.96 -0.16
C SER A 39 -6.87 4.93 -0.52
N GLY A 40 -6.34 6.03 -1.06
CA GLY A 40 -4.91 6.20 -1.33
C GLY A 40 -4.07 6.27 -0.05
N ASP A 41 -4.52 7.05 0.94
CA ASP A 41 -3.85 7.19 2.24
C ASP A 41 -3.74 5.83 2.95
N TRP A 42 -4.84 5.05 2.99
CA TRP A 42 -4.82 3.71 3.58
C TRP A 42 -3.88 2.75 2.83
N ALA A 43 -3.84 2.82 1.49
CA ALA A 43 -2.88 2.04 0.71
C ALA A 43 -1.43 2.34 1.11
N ALA A 44 -1.08 3.63 1.21
CA ALA A 44 0.26 4.11 1.56
C ALA A 44 0.65 3.78 3.01
N TRP A 45 -0.25 3.99 3.97
CA TRP A 45 -0.01 3.67 5.39
C TRP A 45 0.19 2.18 5.63
N LEU A 46 -0.62 1.32 4.97
CA LEU A 46 -0.43 -0.12 5.05
C LEU A 46 0.88 -0.58 4.38
N LEU A 47 1.34 0.13 3.34
CA LEU A 47 2.65 -0.12 2.74
C LEU A 47 3.78 0.23 3.72
N LEU A 48 3.72 1.38 4.39
CA LEU A 48 4.68 1.74 5.45
C LEU A 48 4.69 0.71 6.56
N ALA A 49 3.51 0.31 7.05
CA ALA A 49 3.40 -0.72 8.07
C ALA A 49 4.06 -2.02 7.63
N THR A 50 3.85 -2.44 6.38
CA THR A 50 4.45 -3.64 5.78
C THR A 50 5.99 -3.56 5.70
N LEU A 51 6.54 -2.40 5.34
CA LEU A 51 7.98 -2.16 5.26
C LEU A 51 8.61 -2.08 6.65
N ALA A 52 7.92 -1.46 7.61
CA ALA A 52 8.36 -1.32 9.00
C ALA A 52 8.50 -2.65 9.75
N VAL A 53 7.74 -3.69 9.36
CA VAL A 53 7.80 -5.01 10.03
C VAL A 53 9.24 -5.54 10.16
N THR A 54 10.06 -5.37 9.12
CA THR A 54 11.45 -5.90 9.12
C THR A 54 12.36 -5.17 10.11
N PRO A 55 12.55 -3.84 10.04
CA PRO A 55 13.36 -3.13 11.03
C PRO A 55 12.81 -3.28 12.45
N LEU A 56 11.49 -3.29 12.65
CA LEU A 56 10.91 -3.55 13.98
C LEU A 56 11.29 -4.94 14.51
N ARG A 57 11.27 -5.97 13.66
CA ARG A 57 11.74 -7.31 14.02
C ARG A 57 13.22 -7.32 14.40
N LEU A 58 14.05 -6.54 13.72
CA LEU A 58 15.49 -6.46 13.98
C LEU A 58 15.81 -5.65 15.25
N ALA A 59 15.05 -4.58 15.53
CA ALA A 59 15.21 -3.77 16.74
C ALA A 59 14.73 -4.50 18.00
N PHE A 60 13.58 -5.21 17.92
CA PHE A 60 12.95 -5.87 19.06
C PHE A 60 12.93 -7.40 18.91
N ARG A 61 14.11 -8.01 18.68
CA ARG A 61 14.25 -9.46 18.39
C ARG A 61 13.63 -10.38 19.45
N LYS A 62 13.68 -9.97 20.73
CA LYS A 62 13.18 -10.74 21.88
C LYS A 62 11.66 -10.62 22.09
N SER A 63 11.01 -9.67 21.44
CA SER A 63 9.57 -9.42 21.64
C SER A 63 8.71 -10.38 20.82
N THR A 64 7.69 -10.96 21.45
CA THR A 64 6.74 -11.89 20.81
C THR A 64 5.83 -11.19 19.79
N TRP A 65 5.49 -9.91 20.01
CA TRP A 65 4.66 -9.13 19.08
C TRP A 65 5.33 -8.93 17.72
N THR A 66 6.68 -8.84 17.65
CA THR A 66 7.38 -8.74 16.35
C THR A 66 7.36 -10.03 15.56
N LEU A 67 7.32 -11.19 16.23
CA LEU A 67 7.11 -12.48 15.58
C LEU A 67 5.71 -12.56 14.97
N TRP A 68 4.71 -12.09 15.71
CA TRP A 68 3.34 -12.01 15.20
C TRP A 68 3.25 -11.11 13.97
N LEU A 69 3.83 -9.90 14.02
CA LEU A 69 3.88 -9.00 12.86
C LEU A 69 4.60 -9.62 11.66
N MET A 70 5.74 -10.29 11.86
CA MET A 70 6.46 -10.97 10.78
C MET A 70 5.59 -12.02 10.08
N LYS A 71 4.77 -12.77 10.83
CA LYS A 71 3.81 -13.74 10.25
C LYS A 71 2.69 -13.06 9.46
N ARG A 72 2.35 -11.80 9.81
CA ARG A 72 1.28 -11.00 9.19
C ARG A 72 1.76 -10.00 8.14
N ARG A 73 3.07 -9.86 7.93
CA ARG A 73 3.65 -8.96 6.93
C ARG A 73 3.01 -9.10 5.54
N ARG A 74 2.73 -10.35 5.12
CA ARG A 74 2.10 -10.61 3.83
C ARG A 74 0.63 -10.16 3.81
N ASP A 75 -0.10 -10.37 4.91
CA ASP A 75 -1.49 -9.93 5.02
C ASP A 75 -1.58 -8.39 4.89
N LEU A 76 -0.66 -7.65 5.55
CA LEU A 76 -0.56 -6.19 5.44
C LEU A 76 -0.24 -5.73 4.01
N GLY A 77 0.71 -6.38 3.34
CA GLY A 77 1.09 -6.02 1.97
C GLY A 77 -0.03 -6.27 0.96
N VAL A 78 -0.78 -7.36 1.12
CA VAL A 78 -1.96 -7.63 0.27
C VAL A 78 -3.08 -6.65 0.54
N ALA A 79 -3.31 -6.28 1.81
CA ALA A 79 -4.29 -5.24 2.14
C ALA A 79 -3.90 -3.89 1.53
N SER A 80 -2.63 -3.48 1.63
CA SER A 80 -2.12 -2.27 0.96
C SER A 80 -2.43 -2.26 -0.54
N PHE A 81 -2.17 -3.38 -1.24
CA PHE A 81 -2.54 -3.50 -2.65
C PHE A 81 -4.06 -3.47 -2.88
N ALA A 82 -4.86 -4.09 -2.02
CA ALA A 82 -6.32 -4.05 -2.14
C ALA A 82 -6.87 -2.61 -2.03
N TYR A 83 -6.34 -1.81 -1.11
CA TYR A 83 -6.67 -0.38 -1.03
C TYR A 83 -6.18 0.39 -2.26
N ALA A 84 -4.98 0.10 -2.78
CA ALA A 84 -4.51 0.70 -4.03
C ALA A 84 -5.42 0.36 -5.21
N ALA A 85 -5.92 -0.87 -5.30
CA ALA A 85 -6.87 -1.29 -6.34
C ALA A 85 -8.23 -0.59 -6.18
N ILE A 86 -8.73 -0.43 -4.95
CA ILE A 86 -9.95 0.35 -4.66
C ILE A 86 -9.74 1.82 -5.07
N HIS A 87 -8.61 2.42 -4.70
CA HIS A 87 -8.24 3.78 -5.08
C HIS A 87 -8.25 3.98 -6.60
N THR A 88 -7.59 3.09 -7.35
CA THR A 88 -7.59 3.13 -8.82
C THR A 88 -9.00 2.90 -9.38
N ALA A 89 -9.79 1.99 -8.81
CA ALA A 89 -11.16 1.75 -9.26
C ALA A 89 -12.05 2.98 -9.07
N ILE A 90 -11.95 3.66 -7.91
CA ILE A 90 -12.69 4.91 -7.66
C ILE A 90 -12.28 5.96 -8.69
N TYR A 91 -10.97 6.16 -8.91
CA TYR A 91 -10.45 7.07 -9.93
C TYR A 91 -11.05 6.79 -11.31
N LEU A 92 -11.05 5.53 -11.75
CA LEU A 92 -11.53 5.12 -13.08
C LEU A 92 -13.04 5.26 -13.25
N VAL A 93 -13.84 5.06 -12.21
CA VAL A 93 -15.32 5.21 -12.28
C VAL A 93 -15.74 6.64 -12.63
N ASN A 94 -14.91 7.63 -12.31
CA ASN A 94 -15.19 9.04 -12.61
C ASN A 94 -14.67 9.50 -13.99
N LYS A 95 -14.13 8.59 -14.80
CA LYS A 95 -13.59 8.89 -16.14
C LYS A 95 -14.52 8.34 -17.22
N ALA A 96 -14.86 9.18 -18.19
CA ALA A 96 -15.88 8.87 -19.19
C ALA A 96 -15.34 8.09 -20.39
N ASP A 97 -14.06 8.26 -20.76
CA ASP A 97 -13.45 7.61 -21.92
C ASP A 97 -11.97 7.22 -21.71
N LEU A 98 -11.51 6.24 -22.50
CA LEU A 98 -10.15 5.71 -22.44
C LEU A 98 -9.08 6.68 -22.95
N GLY A 99 -9.42 7.60 -23.87
CA GLY A 99 -8.49 8.59 -24.40
C GLY A 99 -8.10 9.61 -23.33
N ALA A 100 -9.09 10.16 -22.61
CA ALA A 100 -8.87 11.05 -21.48
C ALA A 100 -8.02 10.38 -20.38
N ILE A 101 -8.25 9.09 -20.10
CA ILE A 101 -7.43 8.33 -19.14
C ILE A 101 -5.97 8.27 -19.59
N LEU A 102 -5.71 7.99 -20.87
CA LEU A 102 -4.35 7.84 -21.40
C LEU A 102 -3.59 9.16 -21.43
N GLU A 103 -4.24 10.26 -21.80
CA GLU A 103 -3.63 11.59 -21.78
C GLU A 103 -3.27 12.03 -20.36
N GLU A 104 -4.17 11.83 -19.40
CA GLU A 104 -3.94 12.17 -17.99
C GLU A 104 -2.89 11.24 -17.35
N ALA A 105 -2.90 9.95 -17.71
CA ALA A 105 -1.93 8.96 -17.24
C ALA A 105 -0.49 9.28 -17.67
N ALA A 106 -0.31 10.06 -18.74
CA ALA A 106 1.00 10.53 -19.18
C ALA A 106 1.52 11.72 -18.33
N GLY A 107 0.65 12.37 -17.55
CA GLY A 107 1.04 13.33 -16.53
C GLY A 107 2.00 12.69 -15.52
N PHE A 108 3.08 13.39 -15.19
CA PHE A 108 4.15 12.82 -14.35
C PHE A 108 3.65 12.40 -12.95
N ASP A 109 2.67 13.13 -12.43
CA ASP A 109 1.93 12.81 -11.20
C ASP A 109 1.23 11.46 -11.29
N LEU A 110 0.41 11.21 -12.31
CA LEU A 110 -0.31 9.93 -12.46
C LEU A 110 0.56 8.78 -12.97
N LEU A 111 1.56 9.07 -13.80
CA LEU A 111 2.48 8.07 -14.34
C LEU A 111 3.19 7.29 -13.22
N THR A 112 3.60 7.99 -12.17
CA THR A 112 4.23 7.34 -11.00
C THR A 112 3.28 6.39 -10.27
N GLY A 113 1.98 6.72 -10.20
CA GLY A 113 0.94 5.85 -9.67
C GLY A 113 0.71 4.60 -10.51
N TRP A 114 0.65 4.74 -11.84
CA TRP A 114 0.54 3.60 -12.76
C TRP A 114 1.75 2.66 -12.70
N LEU A 115 2.96 3.22 -12.71
CA LEU A 115 4.19 2.43 -12.57
C LEU A 115 4.24 1.71 -11.21
N ALA A 116 3.84 2.38 -10.13
CA ALA A 116 3.70 1.75 -8.83
C ALA A 116 2.74 0.56 -8.88
N LEU A 117 1.55 0.74 -9.46
CA LEU A 117 0.54 -0.32 -9.58
C LEU A 117 1.05 -1.52 -10.39
N ILE A 118 1.77 -1.27 -11.49
CA ILE A 118 2.39 -2.31 -12.32
C ILE A 118 3.41 -3.13 -11.53
N LEU A 119 4.24 -2.49 -10.71
CA LEU A 119 5.18 -3.21 -9.83
C LEU A 119 4.46 -3.93 -8.68
N PHE A 120 3.37 -3.35 -8.17
CA PHE A 120 2.68 -3.87 -6.99
C PHE A 120 1.79 -5.07 -7.31
N LEU A 121 1.20 -5.12 -8.51
CA LEU A 121 0.34 -6.19 -8.98
C LEU A 121 0.99 -7.60 -8.92
N PRO A 122 2.19 -7.85 -9.49
CA PRO A 122 2.82 -9.17 -9.40
C PRO A 122 3.19 -9.54 -7.95
N LEU A 123 3.50 -8.55 -7.09
CA LEU A 123 3.74 -8.79 -5.67
C LEU A 123 2.47 -9.32 -4.99
N ALA A 124 1.32 -8.72 -5.26
CA ALA A 124 0.03 -9.16 -4.73
C ALA A 124 -0.38 -10.53 -5.25
N ILE A 125 -0.29 -10.77 -6.57
CA ILE A 125 -0.62 -12.08 -7.18
C ILE A 125 0.24 -13.19 -6.59
N THR A 126 1.54 -12.94 -6.36
CA THR A 126 2.48 -13.93 -5.82
C THR A 126 2.51 -13.97 -4.28
N SER A 127 1.61 -13.26 -3.59
CA SER A 127 1.48 -13.26 -2.13
C SER A 127 0.65 -14.43 -1.59
N ASN A 128 0.95 -15.64 -2.06
CA ASN A 128 0.28 -16.87 -1.62
C ASN A 128 1.29 -18.02 -1.43
N ASP A 129 0.92 -19.04 -0.66
CA ASP A 129 1.84 -20.13 -0.31
C ASP A 129 2.24 -20.98 -1.52
N ARG A 130 1.39 -21.04 -2.56
CA ARG A 130 1.71 -21.78 -3.80
C ARG A 130 2.84 -21.10 -4.56
N SER A 131 2.78 -19.79 -4.77
CA SER A 131 3.82 -19.01 -5.44
C SER A 131 5.15 -19.05 -4.68
N VAL A 132 5.12 -18.95 -3.34
CA VAL A 132 6.33 -19.08 -2.51
C VAL A 132 7.02 -20.43 -2.74
N ARG A 133 6.26 -21.53 -2.73
CA ARG A 133 6.80 -22.88 -2.98
C ARG A 133 7.28 -23.07 -4.42
N ALA A 134 6.54 -22.56 -5.40
CA ALA A 134 6.85 -22.72 -6.82
C ALA A 134 8.10 -21.93 -7.24
N MET A 135 8.22 -20.67 -6.81
CA MET A 135 9.26 -19.75 -7.28
C MET A 135 10.56 -19.83 -6.47
N LYS A 136 10.54 -20.45 -5.28
CA LYS A 136 11.71 -20.62 -4.39
C LYS A 136 12.46 -19.29 -4.19
N GLY A 137 13.77 -19.24 -4.47
CA GLY A 137 14.59 -18.04 -4.34
C GLY A 137 14.16 -16.87 -5.25
N GLY A 138 13.51 -17.17 -6.38
CA GLY A 138 12.96 -16.16 -7.29
C GLY A 138 11.84 -15.33 -6.64
N TRP A 139 11.06 -15.91 -5.73
CA TRP A 139 10.02 -15.19 -4.99
C TRP A 139 10.60 -14.00 -4.22
N LYS A 140 11.74 -14.22 -3.54
CA LYS A 140 12.41 -13.18 -2.77
C LYS A 140 12.92 -12.07 -3.68
N ARG A 141 13.46 -12.40 -4.86
CA ARG A 141 13.93 -11.41 -5.84
C ARG A 141 12.78 -10.55 -6.36
N LEU A 142 11.66 -11.16 -6.72
CA LEU A 142 10.46 -10.44 -7.12
C LEU A 142 9.98 -9.52 -5.99
N HIS A 143 9.92 -10.03 -4.76
CA HIS A 143 9.44 -9.27 -3.60
C HIS A 143 10.36 -8.14 -3.14
N MET A 144 11.57 -8.00 -3.71
CA MET A 144 12.39 -6.80 -3.56
C MET A 144 11.85 -5.60 -4.34
N LEU A 145 11.00 -5.82 -5.34
CA LEU A 145 10.34 -4.73 -6.08
C LEU A 145 9.40 -3.88 -5.20
N VAL A 146 9.08 -4.33 -3.98
CA VAL A 146 8.31 -3.53 -3.02
C VAL A 146 9.00 -2.21 -2.68
N HIS A 147 10.34 -2.15 -2.73
CA HIS A 147 11.09 -0.93 -2.42
C HIS A 147 10.96 0.13 -3.52
N PRO A 148 11.28 -0.15 -4.81
CA PRO A 148 11.01 0.81 -5.87
C PRO A 148 9.50 1.12 -6.02
N ALA A 149 8.61 0.14 -5.80
CA ALA A 149 7.17 0.40 -5.77
C ALA A 149 6.80 1.40 -4.67
N ALA A 150 7.34 1.27 -3.46
CA ALA A 150 7.10 2.22 -2.38
C ALA A 150 7.60 3.62 -2.71
N VAL A 151 8.80 3.76 -3.29
CA VAL A 151 9.29 5.07 -3.75
C VAL A 151 8.30 5.69 -4.74
N LEU A 152 7.83 4.94 -5.73
CA LEU A 152 6.84 5.44 -6.69
C LEU A 152 5.50 5.81 -6.05
N VAL A 153 5.00 4.99 -5.11
CA VAL A 153 3.77 5.32 -4.34
C VAL A 153 3.92 6.63 -3.59
N PHE A 154 5.04 6.86 -2.89
CA PHE A 154 5.23 8.08 -2.11
C PHE A 154 5.52 9.31 -2.97
N VAL A 155 6.16 9.14 -4.14
CA VAL A 155 6.29 10.21 -5.13
C VAL A 155 4.92 10.56 -5.71
N HIS A 156 4.13 9.57 -6.15
CA HIS A 156 2.77 9.77 -6.63
C HIS A 156 1.92 10.50 -5.61
N TRP A 157 1.98 10.05 -4.36
CA TRP A 157 1.26 10.66 -3.26
C TRP A 157 1.72 12.10 -3.00
N ALA A 158 3.02 12.39 -3.04
CA ALA A 158 3.53 13.75 -2.87
C ALA A 158 3.17 14.70 -4.03
N LEU A 159 3.09 14.19 -5.26
CA LEU A 159 2.71 14.98 -6.44
C LEU A 159 1.21 15.26 -6.49
N THR A 160 0.40 14.38 -5.92
CA THR A 160 -1.08 14.49 -5.91
C THR A 160 -1.66 15.02 -4.60
N ALA A 161 -0.88 15.02 -3.51
CA ALA A 161 -1.31 15.54 -2.22
C ALA A 161 -1.46 17.07 -2.26
N PHE A 162 -2.62 17.55 -1.80
CA PHE A 162 -2.87 18.97 -1.61
C PHE A 162 -2.10 19.60 -0.43
N ASP A 163 -1.43 18.78 0.41
CA ASP A 163 -0.64 19.24 1.55
C ASP A 163 0.82 18.73 1.50
N PRO A 164 1.78 19.60 1.12
CA PRO A 164 3.20 19.27 1.07
C PRO A 164 3.80 18.83 2.41
N ILE A 165 3.29 19.33 3.55
CA ILE A 165 3.84 18.98 4.88
C ILE A 165 3.58 17.51 5.16
N THR A 166 2.33 17.08 4.95
CA THR A 166 1.91 15.69 5.08
C THR A 166 2.75 14.79 4.16
N ALA A 167 3.01 15.19 2.91
CA ALA A 167 3.90 14.47 1.99
C ALA A 167 5.32 14.28 2.57
N TYR A 168 5.95 15.36 3.03
CA TYR A 168 7.32 15.31 3.57
C TYR A 168 7.44 14.46 4.82
N ILE A 169 6.45 14.51 5.72
CA ILE A 169 6.44 13.67 6.92
C ILE A 169 6.49 12.18 6.55
N HIS A 170 5.67 11.73 5.60
CA HIS A 170 5.62 10.31 5.27
C HIS A 170 6.82 9.86 4.43
N ILE A 171 7.36 10.74 3.57
CA ILE A 171 8.65 10.49 2.91
C ILE A 171 9.75 10.33 3.95
N GLY A 172 9.78 11.19 4.98
CA GLY A 172 10.70 11.08 6.12
C GLY A 172 10.54 9.76 6.87
N ILE A 173 9.31 9.31 7.12
CA ILE A 173 9.01 8.01 7.74
C ILE A 173 9.51 6.86 6.87
N LEU A 174 9.24 6.87 5.56
CA LEU A 174 9.74 5.87 4.63
C LEU A 174 11.28 5.81 4.66
N ALA A 175 11.93 6.97 4.56
CA ALA A 175 13.39 7.07 4.62
C ALA A 175 13.94 6.49 5.93
N ALA A 176 13.34 6.84 7.07
CA ALA A 176 13.72 6.31 8.38
C ALA A 176 13.58 4.78 8.44
N ILE A 177 12.48 4.21 7.93
CA ILE A 177 12.25 2.76 7.85
C ILE A 177 13.33 2.07 7.01
N GLU A 178 13.62 2.63 5.84
CA GLU A 178 14.60 2.09 4.90
C GLU A 178 16.03 2.16 5.48
N ILE A 179 16.41 3.29 6.08
CA ILE A 179 17.70 3.49 6.77
C ILE A 179 17.83 2.51 7.93
N ALA A 180 16.84 2.44 8.83
CA ALA A 180 16.85 1.54 9.98
C ALA A 180 17.01 0.07 9.55
N ARG A 181 16.35 -0.33 8.46
CA ARG A 181 16.50 -1.69 7.93
C ARG A 181 17.94 -1.97 7.51
N PHE A 182 18.60 -1.05 6.82
CA PHE A 182 19.99 -1.25 6.39
C PHE A 182 20.96 -1.21 7.57
N ALA A 183 20.77 -0.29 8.52
CA ALA A 183 21.61 -0.16 9.71
C ALA A 183 21.53 -1.41 10.61
N LEU A 184 20.34 -1.95 10.84
CA LEU A 184 20.11 -3.10 11.75
C LEU A 184 20.38 -4.48 11.12
N LYS A 185 20.58 -4.53 9.79
CA LYS A 185 21.00 -5.74 9.07
C LYS A 185 22.51 -5.97 9.12
N ARG A 186 23.29 -4.92 9.41
CA ARG A 186 24.73 -4.99 9.68
C ARG A 186 24.95 -5.46 11.11
#